data_AF-A0A450VMZ1-F1
#
_entry.id   AF-A0A450VMZ1-F1
#
_cell.length_a   1.000
_cell.length_b   1.000
_cell.length_c   1.000
_cell.angle_alpha   90.00
_cell.angle_beta   90.00
_cell.angle_gamma   90.00
#
_symmetry.space_group_name_H-M   'P 1'
#
loop_
_entity.id
_entity.type
_entity.pdbx_description
1 polymer ?
#
loop_
_entity_poly.entity_id
_entity_poly.type
_entity_poly.pdbx_seq_one_letter_code
_entity_poly.pdbx_strand_id
1 'polypeptide(L)'
;MDDAKCFGTVRELRWWPEGIRCTHCQSDKVVDHGHDETHPERQRYHCGNCNGYFDDLTGTIFQGHHRALSVWILCLYFMGLNLSNSQIARELELNISDVQERTGQ
;
A
#
# COMPACT_ATOMS: atom_id res chain seq x y z
N MET A 1 -5.37 1.28 14.43
CA MET A 1 -5.81 0.43 13.31
C MET A 1 -4.76 -0.64 13.10
N ASP A 2 -5.15 -1.86 12.74
CA ASP A 2 -4.24 -3.01 12.65
C ASP A 2 -3.67 -3.16 11.24
N ASP A 3 -2.35 -3.23 11.10
CA ASP A 3 -1.67 -3.20 9.79
C ASP A 3 -1.96 -4.46 8.96
N ALA A 4 -2.04 -5.61 9.63
CA ALA A 4 -2.40 -6.88 9.00
C ALA A 4 -3.77 -6.80 8.29
N LYS A 5 -4.76 -6.22 8.98
CA LYS A 5 -6.08 -5.97 8.40
C LYS A 5 -6.04 -4.98 7.24
N CYS A 6 -5.17 -3.97 7.31
CA CYS A 6 -4.99 -3.00 6.24
C CYS A 6 -4.48 -3.67 4.97
N PHE A 7 -3.41 -4.46 5.09
CA PHE A 7 -2.88 -5.24 3.97
C PHE A 7 -3.91 -6.23 3.44
N GLY A 8 -4.61 -6.95 4.31
CA GLY A 8 -5.70 -7.85 3.92
C GLY A 8 -6.80 -7.14 3.12
N THR A 9 -7.20 -5.94 3.54
CA THR A 9 -8.24 -5.15 2.86
C THR A 9 -7.75 -4.65 1.49
N VAL A 10 -6.52 -4.11 1.43
CA VAL A 10 -5.92 -3.68 0.15
C VAL A 10 -5.83 -4.86 -0.81
N ARG A 11 -5.45 -6.03 -0.30
CA ARG A 11 -5.34 -7.27 -1.07
C ARG A 11 -6.67 -7.69 -1.70
N GLU A 12 -7.72 -7.70 -0.89
CA GLU A 12 -9.07 -8.05 -1.32
C GLU A 12 -9.58 -7.06 -2.37
N LEU A 13 -9.51 -5.75 -2.09
CA LEU A 13 -9.98 -4.71 -3.01
C LEU A 13 -9.26 -4.71 -4.34
N ARG A 14 -7.99 -5.13 -4.36
CA ARG A 14 -7.14 -5.06 -5.53
C ARG A 14 -7.33 -6.25 -6.48
N TRP A 15 -7.60 -7.43 -5.94
CA TRP A 15 -7.56 -8.68 -6.71
C TRP A 15 -8.87 -9.44 -6.73
N TRP A 16 -9.88 -9.01 -5.97
CA TRP A 16 -11.21 -9.56 -6.14
C TRP A 16 -11.94 -8.91 -7.34
N PRO A 17 -12.64 -9.68 -8.20
CA PRO A 17 -12.77 -11.15 -8.20
C PRO A 17 -11.76 -11.92 -9.07
N GLU A 18 -10.93 -11.24 -9.87
CA GLU A 18 -10.13 -11.87 -10.93
C GLU A 18 -8.88 -12.63 -10.44
N GLY A 19 -8.56 -12.53 -9.16
CA GLY A 19 -7.34 -13.07 -8.55
C GLY A 19 -6.10 -12.20 -8.77
N ILE A 20 -4.98 -12.63 -8.18
CA ILE A 20 -3.71 -11.91 -8.26
C ILE A 20 -3.21 -11.91 -9.71
N ARG A 21 -2.88 -10.72 -10.22
CA ARG A 21 -2.25 -10.55 -11.54
C ARG A 21 -1.00 -9.70 -11.44
N CYS A 22 -0.04 -10.02 -12.30
CA CYS A 22 1.21 -9.28 -12.39
C CYS A 22 0.95 -7.82 -12.75
N THR A 23 1.43 -6.89 -11.93
CA THR A 23 1.27 -5.44 -12.16
C THR A 23 2.00 -4.94 -13.40
N HIS A 24 2.94 -5.72 -13.94
CA HIS A 24 3.74 -5.35 -15.11
C HIS A 24 3.17 -5.88 -16.43
N CYS A 25 2.69 -7.13 -16.45
CA CYS A 25 2.26 -7.80 -17.69
C CYS A 25 0.84 -8.41 -17.64
N GLN A 26 0.12 -8.24 -16.52
CA GLN A 26 -1.26 -8.73 -16.30
C GLN A 26 -1.44 -10.26 -16.38
N SER A 27 -0.36 -11.01 -16.45
CA SER A 27 -0.36 -12.47 -16.38
C SER A 27 -0.84 -12.95 -15.00
N ASP A 28 -1.54 -14.07 -15.00
CA ASP A 28 -1.98 -14.85 -13.83
C ASP A 28 -0.92 -15.85 -13.33
N LYS A 29 0.14 -16.10 -14.11
CA LYS A 29 1.35 -16.84 -13.70
C LYS A 29 2.12 -16.12 -12.59
N VAL A 30 1.54 -16.05 -11.40
CA VAL A 30 2.09 -15.39 -10.22
C VAL A 30 2.28 -16.43 -9.12
N VAL A 31 3.41 -16.35 -8.44
CA VAL A 31 3.70 -17.16 -7.25
C VAL A 31 4.06 -16.25 -6.07
N ASP A 32 3.74 -16.72 -4.87
CA ASP A 32 4.16 -16.06 -3.64
C ASP A 32 5.68 -16.10 -3.50
N HIS A 33 6.26 -14.98 -3.10
CA HIS A 33 7.69 -14.77 -2.94
C HIS A 33 8.03 -14.24 -1.53
N GLY A 34 7.37 -14.84 -0.53
CA GLY A 34 7.50 -14.46 0.88
C GLY A 34 7.04 -13.02 1.16
N HIS A 35 7.41 -12.51 2.33
CA HIS A 35 6.99 -11.20 2.80
C HIS A 35 8.15 -10.20 2.83
N ASP A 36 7.84 -8.91 2.91
CA ASP A 36 8.82 -7.86 3.16
C ASP A 36 9.45 -8.02 4.55
N GLU A 37 10.74 -7.68 4.67
CA GLU A 37 11.48 -7.85 5.93
C GLU A 37 11.09 -6.81 6.99
N THR A 38 10.69 -5.61 6.55
CA THR A 38 10.30 -4.52 7.45
C THR A 38 8.82 -4.56 7.77
N HIS A 39 8.00 -4.98 6.80
CA HIS A 39 6.55 -5.08 6.91
C HIS A 39 6.09 -6.52 6.63
N PRO A 40 6.09 -7.42 7.64
CA PRO A 40 5.78 -8.84 7.45
C PRO A 40 4.38 -9.13 6.90
N GLU A 41 3.46 -8.17 6.96
CA GLU A 41 2.10 -8.27 6.42
C GLU A 41 2.05 -8.02 4.89
N ARG A 42 3.12 -7.44 4.34
CA ARG A 42 3.27 -7.14 2.91
C ARG A 42 3.77 -8.38 2.18
N GLN A 43 2.90 -8.98 1.39
CA GLN A 43 3.23 -10.12 0.54
C GLN A 43 3.95 -9.65 -0.73
N ARG A 44 5.01 -10.36 -1.09
CA ARG A 44 5.74 -10.18 -2.35
C ARG A 44 5.38 -11.29 -3.31
N TYR A 45 5.46 -10.98 -4.60
CA TYR A 45 5.07 -11.84 -5.69
C TYR A 45 6.15 -11.87 -6.76
N HIS A 46 6.27 -13.03 -7.40
CA HIS A 46 7.10 -13.20 -8.59
C HIS A 46 6.22 -13.66 -9.76
N CYS A 47 6.35 -12.98 -10.90
CA CYS A 47 5.63 -13.35 -12.11
C CYS A 47 6.46 -14.29 -12.98
N GLY A 48 5.99 -15.51 -13.19
CA GLY A 48 6.64 -16.49 -14.07
C GLY A 48 6.49 -16.21 -15.57
N ASN A 49 5.76 -15.16 -15.98
CA ASN A 49 5.64 -14.78 -17.40
C ASN A 49 6.70 -13.74 -17.81
N CYS A 50 6.85 -12.66 -17.03
CA CYS A 50 7.79 -11.59 -17.34
C CYS A 50 9.02 -11.54 -16.41
N ASN A 51 9.13 -12.49 -15.46
CA ASN A 51 10.16 -12.54 -14.41
C ASN A 51 10.25 -11.28 -13.54
N GLY A 52 9.15 -10.52 -13.47
CA GLY A 52 9.04 -9.30 -12.68
C GLY A 52 8.61 -9.60 -11.24
N TYR A 53 9.06 -8.76 -10.31
CA TYR A 53 8.64 -8.78 -8.91
C TYR A 53 7.68 -7.62 -8.64
N PHE A 54 6.72 -7.86 -7.76
CA PHE A 54 5.80 -6.84 -7.25
C PHE A 54 5.29 -7.23 -5.87
N ASP A 55 4.60 -6.32 -5.20
CA ASP A 55 3.98 -6.53 -3.89
C ASP A 55 2.55 -6.00 -3.87
N ASP A 56 1.86 -6.14 -2.73
CA ASP A 56 0.50 -5.63 -2.53
C ASP A 56 0.36 -4.13 -2.88
N LEU A 57 1.42 -3.33 -2.70
CA LEU A 57 1.38 -1.88 -2.80
C LEU A 57 1.92 -1.35 -4.15
N THR A 58 2.55 -2.19 -4.96
CA THR A 58 3.17 -1.81 -6.23
C THR A 58 2.13 -1.19 -7.17
N GLY A 59 2.32 0.02 -7.66
CA GLY A 59 1.38 0.75 -8.50
C GLY A 59 0.18 1.35 -7.74
N THR A 60 0.19 1.33 -6.40
CA THR A 60 -0.80 2.06 -5.59
C THR A 60 -0.19 3.35 -5.04
N ILE A 61 -1.06 4.24 -4.54
CA ILE A 61 -0.64 5.42 -3.77
C ILE A 61 0.18 5.06 -2.51
N PHE A 62 0.17 3.80 -2.05
CA PHE A 62 0.92 3.36 -0.87
C PHE A 62 2.34 2.86 -1.18
N GLN A 63 2.74 2.82 -2.46
CA GLN A 63 4.05 2.33 -2.86
C GLN A 63 5.20 3.17 -2.27
N GLY A 64 6.30 2.51 -1.88
CA GLY A 64 7.59 3.16 -1.59
C GLY A 64 7.73 3.80 -0.21
N HIS A 65 6.73 3.65 0.67
CA HIS A 65 6.79 4.25 2.01
C HIS A 65 7.25 3.26 3.08
N HIS A 66 8.05 3.78 4.01
CA HIS A 66 8.65 3.02 5.12
C HIS A 66 7.76 2.94 6.36
N ARG A 67 6.72 3.78 6.47
CA ARG A 67 5.76 3.74 7.59
C ARG A 67 4.72 2.64 7.38
N ALA A 68 4.12 2.20 8.48
CA ALA A 68 3.02 1.23 8.48
C ALA A 68 1.87 1.71 7.59
N LEU A 69 1.23 0.78 6.88
CA LEU A 69 0.19 1.09 5.90
C LEU A 69 -1.02 1.79 6.55
N SER A 70 -1.35 1.39 7.77
CA SER A 70 -2.42 1.95 8.59
C SER A 70 -2.30 3.46 8.80
N VAL A 71 -1.07 3.98 8.94
CA VAL A 71 -0.81 5.42 9.08
C VAL A 71 -1.24 6.18 7.84
N TRP A 72 -0.95 5.64 6.65
CA TRP A 72 -1.32 6.28 5.38
C TRP A 72 -2.81 6.20 5.09
N ILE A 73 -3.45 5.07 5.44
CA ILE A 73 -4.91 4.97 5.33
C ILE A 73 -5.59 5.99 6.24
N LEU A 74 -5.12 6.17 7.48
CA LEU A 74 -5.64 7.20 8.39
C LEU A 74 -5.37 8.61 7.85
N CYS A 75 -4.20 8.83 7.25
CA CYS A 75 -3.85 10.11 6.61
C CYS A 75 -4.87 10.47 5.52
N LEU A 76 -5.20 9.52 4.63
CA LEU A 76 -6.22 9.70 3.59
C LEU A 76 -7.61 9.91 4.17
N TYR A 77 -7.98 9.18 5.22
CA TYR A 77 -9.24 9.37 5.92
C TYR A 77 -9.36 10.79 6.51
N PHE A 78 -8.33 11.29 7.18
CA PHE A 78 -8.32 12.65 7.73
C PHE A 78 -8.31 13.74 6.64
N MET A 79 -7.63 13.51 5.52
CA MET A 79 -7.72 14.39 4.34
C MET A 79 -9.16 14.42 3.80
N GLY A 80 -9.84 13.28 3.70
CA GLY A 80 -11.25 13.22 3.29
C GLY A 80 -12.22 13.90 4.27
N LEU A 81 -11.86 13.99 5.55
CA LEU A 81 -12.55 14.79 6.56
C LEU A 81 -12.15 16.29 6.54
N ASN A 82 -11.30 16.69 5.59
CA ASN A 82 -10.84 18.06 5.37
C ASN A 82 -10.10 18.66 6.59
N LEU A 83 -9.36 17.83 7.34
CA LEU A 83 -8.43 18.30 8.36
C LEU A 83 -7.24 19.00 7.69
N SER A 84 -6.67 20.00 8.37
CA SER A 84 -5.46 20.66 7.86
C SER A 84 -4.25 19.72 7.91
N ASN A 85 -3.32 19.84 6.95
CA ASN A 85 -2.11 19.02 6.90
C ASN A 85 -1.30 19.09 8.21
N SER A 86 -1.33 20.22 8.92
CA SER A 86 -0.65 20.39 10.21
C SER A 86 -1.34 19.65 11.36
N GLN A 87 -2.67 19.49 11.32
CA GLN A 87 -3.40 18.62 12.25
C GLN A 87 -3.11 17.16 11.94
N ILE A 88 -3.20 16.74 10.67
CA ILE A 88 -2.93 15.35 10.25
C ILE A 88 -1.51 14.93 10.65
N ALA A 89 -0.51 15.77 10.36
CA ALA A 89 0.88 15.52 10.72
C ALA A 89 1.06 15.31 12.23
N ARG A 90 0.35 16.09 13.05
CA ARG A 90 0.42 16.00 14.51
C ARG A 90 -0.26 14.74 15.04
N GLU A 91 -1.47 14.44 14.57
CA GLU A 91 -2.25 13.28 15.03
C GLU A 91 -1.61 11.95 14.62
N LEU A 92 -0.89 11.93 13.49
CA LEU A 92 -0.26 10.72 12.94
C LEU A 92 1.26 10.66 13.13
N GLU A 93 1.84 11.63 13.84
CA GLU A 93 3.28 11.76 14.04
C GLU A 93 4.09 11.71 12.72
N LEU A 94 3.56 12.35 11.68
CA LEU A 94 4.16 12.47 10.35
C LEU A 94 4.87 13.82 10.20
N ASN A 95 5.81 13.91 9.26
CA ASN A 95 6.28 15.21 8.81
C ASN A 95 5.21 15.87 7.94
N ILE A 96 5.10 17.20 7.99
CA ILE A 96 4.12 17.91 7.17
C ILE A 96 4.38 17.72 5.66
N SER A 97 5.64 17.53 5.26
CA SER A 97 6.04 17.20 3.89
C SER A 97 5.43 15.88 3.42
N ASP A 98 5.44 14.87 4.28
CA ASP A 98 4.89 13.54 4.00
C ASP A 98 3.38 13.63 3.72
N VAL A 99 2.67 14.53 4.40
CA VAL A 99 1.25 14.81 4.17
C VAL A 99 1.02 15.63 2.91
N GLN A 100 1.92 16.56 2.58
CA GLN A 100 1.83 17.39 1.37
C GLN A 100 2.04 16.58 0.08
N GLU A 101 2.99 15.65 0.08
CA GLU A 101 3.21 14.73 -1.05
C GLU A 101 1.94 13.93 -1.39
N ARG A 102 1.10 13.65 -0.38
CA ARG A 102 -0.16 12.94 -0.54
C ARG A 102 -1.30 13.79 -1.13
N THR A 103 -1.23 15.11 -1.00
CA THR A 103 -2.30 16.00 -1.48
C THR A 103 -2.15 16.34 -2.97
N GLY A 104 -1.00 16.02 -3.58
CA GLY A 104 -0.65 16.39 -4.95
C GLY A 104 -0.69 15.26 -6.00
N GLN A 105 -1.10 14.04 -5.63
CA GLN A 105 -1.30 12.90 -6.54
C GLN A 105 -2.78 12.56 -6.66
#